data_AF-A0A2E8RD93-F1
#
_entry.id   AF-A0A2E8RD93-F1
#
_cell.length_a   1.000
_cell.length_b   1.000
_cell.length_c   1.000
_cell.angle_alpha   90.00
_cell.angle_beta   90.00
_cell.angle_gamma   90.00
#
_symmetry.space_group_name_H-M   'P 1'
#
loop_
_entity.id
_entity.type
_entity.pdbx_description
1 polymer ?
#
loop_
_entity_poly.entity_id
_entity_poly.type
_entity_poly.pdbx_seq_one_letter_code
_entity_poly.pdbx_strand_id
1 'polypeptide(L)'
;MAIVSVYIEEGCITCDACEETLPEVFHVTDDTCYIKADVRLDGGYDRNEGKAGLKLETISQFEDDIFDAADGCPVDVIIVVEGGESETVVEEEAPAAVVDVVVPEPAVEETVEVTGDDLGELLSAGDRSLAILFGSQSGNSEALAAKFSKQASNYGLEGTVYDMDGFDFASLSAMKRVLIICSTWGEGEMPDNAEDLWQVAKKASAGSLNGVHYSVLALGDTSYELFCESGKDWDEQLEKLGATRLVDRVDCDVDYESMAAAWALDAMAAMAAVDGTGVFHEDMVDAIKEYVAGGDEGADGEDGFIVPDITAESIQAEISIFRYDPEATTTGLDT
;
A
#
# COMPACT_ATOMS: atom_id res chain seq x y z
N MET A 1 -13.03 -18.10 9.26
CA MET A 1 -12.53 -16.73 9.07
C MET A 1 -13.57 -15.92 9.82
N ALA A 2 -13.24 -15.36 10.99
CA ALA A 2 -14.29 -15.06 11.96
C ALA A 2 -15.21 -13.92 11.47
N ILE A 3 -16.51 -14.16 11.48
CA ILE A 3 -17.52 -13.14 11.17
C ILE A 3 -17.43 -12.03 12.23
N VAL A 4 -17.33 -10.78 11.80
CA VAL A 4 -17.35 -9.60 12.67
C VAL A 4 -18.72 -8.95 12.66
N SER A 5 -19.38 -8.85 11.50
CA SER A 5 -20.70 -8.20 11.37
C SER A 5 -21.51 -8.84 10.23
N VAL A 6 -22.83 -8.70 10.28
CA VAL A 6 -23.73 -8.99 9.16
C VAL A 6 -24.64 -7.80 8.96
N TYR A 7 -24.93 -7.40 7.72
CA TYR A 7 -25.87 -6.34 7.42
C TYR A 7 -26.68 -6.62 6.15
N ILE A 8 -27.82 -5.93 5.98
CA ILE A 8 -28.77 -6.18 4.90
C ILE A 8 -28.88 -4.94 4.01
N GLU A 9 -28.39 -5.01 2.78
CA GLU A 9 -28.41 -3.92 1.78
C GLU A 9 -29.79 -3.69 1.17
N GLU A 10 -30.10 -2.44 0.78
CA GLU A 10 -31.35 -2.07 0.09
C GLU A 10 -31.71 -3.06 -1.03
N GLY A 11 -32.99 -3.43 -1.12
CA GLY A 11 -33.46 -4.43 -2.10
C GLY A 11 -33.86 -5.79 -1.52
N CYS A 12 -33.93 -5.94 -0.20
CA CYS A 12 -34.50 -7.14 0.43
C CYS A 12 -35.95 -7.38 -0.05
N ILE A 13 -36.22 -8.58 -0.58
CA ILE A 13 -37.53 -8.96 -1.15
C ILE A 13 -38.41 -9.81 -0.20
N THR A 14 -38.07 -9.89 1.10
CA THR A 14 -38.83 -10.60 2.15
C THR A 14 -39.30 -12.00 1.71
N CYS A 15 -38.34 -12.86 1.37
CA CYS A 15 -38.60 -14.22 0.85
C CYS A 15 -38.50 -15.32 1.93
N ASP A 16 -38.35 -14.94 3.19
CA ASP A 16 -38.20 -15.80 4.39
C ASP A 16 -36.98 -16.72 4.42
N ALA A 17 -36.21 -16.87 3.33
CA ALA A 17 -35.08 -17.79 3.23
C ALA A 17 -34.04 -17.65 4.36
N CYS A 18 -33.72 -16.42 4.77
CA CYS A 18 -32.76 -16.18 5.85
C CYS A 18 -33.31 -16.49 7.25
N GLU A 19 -34.61 -16.26 7.50
CA GLU A 19 -35.25 -16.60 8.78
C GLU A 19 -35.56 -18.10 8.87
N GLU A 20 -35.84 -18.78 7.75
CA GLU A 20 -35.97 -20.24 7.73
C GLU A 20 -34.65 -20.94 8.02
N THR A 21 -33.53 -20.40 7.53
CA THR A 21 -32.18 -20.93 7.78
C THR A 21 -31.69 -20.60 9.19
N LEU A 22 -31.84 -19.35 9.64
CA LEU A 22 -31.32 -18.89 10.92
C LEU A 22 -32.28 -17.92 11.64
N PRO A 23 -33.37 -18.44 12.24
CA PRO A 23 -34.36 -17.61 12.93
C PRO A 23 -33.81 -16.96 14.20
N GLU A 24 -32.67 -17.39 14.73
CA GLU A 24 -32.02 -16.80 15.89
C GLU A 24 -31.38 -15.43 15.56
N VAL A 25 -31.01 -15.19 14.30
CA VAL A 25 -30.33 -13.96 13.83
C VAL A 25 -31.28 -13.08 13.03
N PHE A 26 -32.05 -13.67 12.12
CA PHE A 26 -32.92 -12.93 11.21
C PHE A 26 -34.38 -12.97 11.64
N HIS A 27 -35.11 -11.90 11.34
CA HIS A 27 -36.56 -11.83 11.48
C HIS A 27 -37.14 -11.04 10.31
N VAL A 28 -37.88 -11.72 9.46
CA VAL A 28 -38.53 -11.16 8.29
C VAL A 28 -39.90 -10.62 8.67
N THR A 29 -40.17 -9.42 8.18
CA THR A 29 -41.48 -8.76 8.29
C THR A 29 -42.06 -8.56 6.89
N ASP A 30 -43.29 -8.07 6.82
CA ASP A 30 -43.97 -7.78 5.54
C ASP A 30 -43.21 -6.76 4.67
N ASP A 31 -42.34 -5.93 5.26
CA ASP A 31 -41.66 -4.82 4.57
C ASP A 31 -40.14 -5.04 4.39
N THR A 32 -39.47 -5.74 5.31
CA THR A 32 -38.02 -6.01 5.23
C THR A 32 -37.58 -7.12 6.18
N CYS A 33 -36.32 -7.54 6.07
CA CYS A 33 -35.66 -8.41 7.03
C CYS A 33 -34.84 -7.60 8.04
N TYR A 34 -34.90 -8.00 9.31
CA TYR A 34 -34.21 -7.38 10.43
C TYR A 34 -33.20 -8.33 11.05
N ILE A 35 -32.11 -7.78 11.57
CA ILE A 35 -31.17 -8.51 12.43
C ILE A 35 -31.58 -8.27 13.88
N LYS A 36 -31.71 -9.35 14.66
CA LYS A 36 -32.21 -9.28 16.03
C LYS A 36 -31.24 -8.50 16.94
N ALA A 37 -31.79 -7.68 17.83
CA ALA A 37 -31.02 -6.94 18.83
C ALA A 37 -30.16 -7.83 19.73
N ASP A 38 -30.67 -9.03 20.04
CA ASP A 38 -30.01 -9.96 20.95
C ASP A 38 -28.68 -10.49 20.41
N VAL A 39 -28.44 -10.41 19.10
CA VAL A 39 -27.21 -10.92 18.47
C VAL A 39 -26.18 -9.85 18.15
N ARG A 40 -26.52 -8.56 18.30
CA ARG A 40 -25.63 -7.42 18.00
C ARG A 40 -25.00 -6.83 19.26
N LEU A 41 -23.78 -6.30 19.13
CA LEU A 41 -23.07 -5.61 20.21
C LEU A 41 -23.73 -4.29 20.61
N ASP A 42 -24.36 -3.61 19.66
CA ASP A 42 -25.06 -2.33 19.87
C ASP A 42 -26.53 -2.48 20.28
N GLY A 43 -27.08 -3.70 20.26
CA GLY A 43 -28.47 -3.98 20.58
C GLY A 43 -29.49 -3.43 19.59
N GLY A 44 -29.08 -3.08 18.37
CA GLY A 44 -29.97 -2.55 17.33
C GLY A 44 -30.91 -3.62 16.77
N TYR A 45 -32.17 -3.25 16.52
CA TYR A 45 -33.15 -4.07 15.80
C TYR A 45 -33.52 -3.34 14.50
N ASP A 46 -32.64 -3.49 13.52
CA ASP A 46 -32.72 -2.87 12.20
C ASP A 46 -31.94 -3.76 11.20
N ARG A 47 -31.64 -3.24 10.01
CA ARG A 47 -30.90 -3.94 8.95
C ARG A 47 -29.39 -3.98 9.16
N ASN A 48 -28.93 -3.43 10.28
CA ASN A 48 -27.55 -3.23 10.67
C ASN A 48 -26.74 -2.45 9.62
N GLU A 49 -27.34 -1.44 8.97
CA GLU A 49 -26.66 -0.60 7.97
C GLU A 49 -25.42 0.10 8.55
N GLY A 50 -25.38 0.31 9.87
CA GLY A 50 -24.22 0.80 10.62
C GLY A 50 -23.11 -0.23 10.85
N LYS A 51 -23.28 -1.48 10.38
CA LYS A 51 -22.31 -2.60 10.45
C LYS A 51 -21.79 -2.86 11.87
N ALA A 52 -22.68 -2.76 12.86
CA ALA A 52 -22.34 -3.07 14.23
C ALA A 52 -21.98 -4.55 14.38
N GLY A 53 -20.94 -4.83 15.17
CA GLY A 53 -20.45 -6.19 15.32
C GLY A 53 -21.46 -7.15 15.95
N LEU A 54 -21.35 -8.43 15.64
CA LEU A 54 -22.13 -9.49 16.29
C LEU A 54 -21.50 -9.89 17.63
N LYS A 55 -22.33 -10.37 18.55
CA LYS A 55 -21.84 -10.93 19.81
C LYS A 55 -21.06 -12.20 19.53
N LEU A 56 -19.98 -12.39 20.29
CA LEU A 56 -19.09 -13.54 20.15
C LEU A 56 -19.83 -14.89 20.30
N GLU A 57 -20.85 -14.95 21.17
CA GLU A 57 -21.68 -16.15 21.35
C GLU A 57 -22.42 -16.53 20.05
N THR A 58 -22.97 -15.55 19.34
CA THR A 58 -23.66 -15.75 18.06
C THR A 58 -22.69 -16.21 16.99
N ILE A 59 -21.55 -15.53 16.86
CA ILE A 59 -20.51 -15.88 15.88
C ILE A 59 -20.04 -17.32 16.11
N SER A 60 -19.70 -17.67 17.35
CA SER A 60 -19.19 -19.01 17.68
C SER A 60 -20.19 -20.14 17.47
N GLN A 61 -21.49 -19.85 17.53
CA GLN A 61 -22.55 -20.86 17.46
C GLN A 61 -23.13 -21.00 16.06
N PHE A 62 -23.14 -19.91 15.27
CA PHE A 62 -23.91 -19.82 14.03
C PHE A 62 -23.08 -19.30 12.84
N GLU A 63 -21.75 -19.36 12.88
CA GLU A 63 -20.86 -18.91 11.77
C GLU A 63 -21.28 -19.53 10.43
N ASP A 64 -21.34 -20.86 10.36
CA ASP A 64 -21.71 -21.58 9.14
C ASP A 64 -23.15 -21.25 8.70
N ASP A 65 -24.09 -21.22 9.64
CA ASP A 65 -25.51 -20.93 9.36
C ASP A 65 -25.72 -19.49 8.86
N ILE A 66 -24.87 -18.54 9.26
CA ILE A 66 -24.90 -17.15 8.78
C ILE A 66 -24.49 -17.09 7.30
N PHE A 67 -23.46 -17.83 6.90
CA PHE A 67 -23.07 -17.92 5.49
C PHE A 67 -24.14 -18.63 4.66
N ASP A 68 -24.69 -19.73 5.16
CA ASP A 68 -25.77 -20.45 4.48
C ASP A 68 -27.02 -19.56 4.30
N ALA A 69 -27.34 -18.72 5.29
CA ALA A 69 -28.43 -17.76 5.19
C ALA A 69 -28.15 -16.62 4.19
N ALA A 70 -26.89 -16.20 4.07
CA ALA A 70 -26.48 -15.18 3.11
C ALA A 70 -26.54 -15.72 1.67
N ASP A 71 -25.97 -16.90 1.43
CA ASP A 71 -25.99 -17.60 0.13
C ASP A 71 -27.40 -18.03 -0.28
N GLY A 72 -28.30 -18.24 0.68
CA GLY A 72 -29.71 -18.55 0.45
C GLY A 72 -30.54 -17.36 -0.01
N CYS A 73 -30.00 -16.13 0.00
CA CYS A 73 -30.74 -14.92 -0.36
C CYS A 73 -30.91 -14.80 -1.90
N PRO A 74 -32.13 -14.81 -2.47
CA PRO A 74 -32.34 -14.79 -3.93
C PRO A 74 -31.88 -13.51 -4.66
N VAL A 75 -31.54 -12.47 -3.89
CA VAL A 75 -31.12 -11.16 -4.37
C VAL A 75 -29.77 -10.74 -3.78
N ASP A 76 -29.09 -11.65 -3.06
CA ASP A 76 -27.73 -11.47 -2.55
C ASP A 76 -27.51 -10.19 -1.71
N VAL A 77 -28.52 -9.77 -0.93
CA VAL A 77 -28.46 -8.52 -0.14
C VAL A 77 -27.99 -8.70 1.32
N ILE A 78 -27.73 -9.93 1.75
CA ILE A 78 -27.22 -10.21 3.11
C ILE A 78 -25.70 -10.30 3.01
N ILE A 79 -25.02 -9.32 3.60
CA ILE A 79 -23.57 -9.18 3.50
C ILE A 79 -22.95 -9.57 4.83
N VAL A 80 -22.06 -10.56 4.77
CA VAL A 80 -21.24 -11.01 5.90
C VAL A 80 -19.90 -10.29 5.85
N VAL A 81 -19.52 -9.65 6.95
CA VAL A 81 -18.24 -8.96 7.13
C VAL A 81 -17.37 -9.83 8.01
N GLU A 82 -16.28 -10.35 7.46
CA GLU A 82 -15.27 -11.13 8.18
C GLU A 82 -14.14 -10.23 8.71
N GLY A 83 -13.51 -10.59 9.83
CA GLY A 83 -12.36 -9.85 10.36
C GLY A 83 -11.43 -10.68 11.25
N GLY A 84 -10.16 -10.25 11.30
CA GLY A 84 -9.14 -10.73 12.23
C GLY A 84 -9.25 -10.03 13.60
N GLU A 85 -8.89 -10.73 14.67
CA GLU A 85 -9.19 -10.38 16.07
C GLU A 85 -8.66 -9.01 16.57
N SER A 86 -9.56 -8.28 17.27
CA SER A 86 -9.38 -7.37 18.42
C SER A 86 -8.58 -6.06 18.21
N GLU A 87 -9.09 -4.86 18.56
CA GLU A 87 -9.34 -4.45 19.95
C GLU A 87 -10.61 -3.63 20.22
N THR A 88 -11.10 -3.90 21.43
CA THR A 88 -12.21 -3.33 22.19
C THR A 88 -12.13 -1.82 22.41
N VAL A 89 -13.25 -1.15 22.14
CA VAL A 89 -13.49 0.25 22.52
C VAL A 89 -13.67 0.34 24.04
N VAL A 90 -12.82 1.14 24.71
CA VAL A 90 -13.03 1.57 26.09
C VAL A 90 -13.56 3.00 26.07
N GLU A 91 -14.70 3.21 26.74
CA GLU A 91 -15.44 4.47 26.83
C GLU A 91 -14.63 5.66 27.36
N GLU A 92 -15.00 6.82 26.82
CA GLU A 92 -14.56 8.18 27.14
C GLU A 92 -15.19 8.69 28.45
N GLU A 93 -14.37 9.15 29.41
CA GLU A 93 -14.74 10.24 30.33
C GLU A 93 -13.51 11.13 30.63
N ALA A 94 -13.62 12.41 30.28
CA ALA A 94 -12.79 13.54 30.71
C ALA A 94 -12.96 13.80 32.24
N PRO A 95 -12.17 14.68 32.94
CA PRO A 95 -11.45 15.83 32.40
C PRO A 95 -10.08 16.25 33.03
N ALA A 96 -9.38 17.08 32.26
CA ALA A 96 -8.51 18.20 32.62
C ALA A 96 -7.73 18.23 33.96
N ALA A 97 -6.39 18.21 33.87
CA ALA A 97 -5.51 19.09 34.64
C ALA A 97 -4.09 19.15 34.03
N VAL A 98 -3.61 20.37 33.83
CA VAL A 98 -2.24 20.72 33.44
C VAL A 98 -1.23 20.37 34.55
N VAL A 99 -0.14 19.69 34.18
CA VAL A 99 1.09 19.65 34.96
C VAL A 99 2.27 19.56 34.00
N ASP A 100 3.09 20.62 33.97
CA ASP A 100 4.46 20.58 33.47
C ASP A 100 5.23 19.46 34.18
N VAL A 101 6.07 18.71 33.45
CA VAL A 101 7.40 18.22 33.87
C VAL A 101 8.06 17.39 32.76
N VAL A 102 9.18 17.93 32.29
CA VAL A 102 10.43 17.24 31.93
C VAL A 102 10.44 16.39 30.66
N VAL A 103 11.14 16.95 29.67
CA VAL A 103 11.81 16.27 28.55
C VAL A 103 12.72 15.16 29.09
N PRO A 104 12.57 13.90 28.67
CA PRO A 104 13.69 12.98 28.57
C PRO A 104 14.26 13.04 27.14
N GLU A 105 15.59 13.19 27.05
CA GLU A 105 16.39 12.96 25.84
C GLU A 105 15.98 11.64 25.16
N PRO A 106 15.94 11.59 23.81
CA PRO A 106 15.72 10.34 23.12
C PRO A 106 16.91 9.41 23.41
N ALA A 107 16.59 8.21 23.89
CA ALA A 107 17.53 7.12 23.98
C ALA A 107 18.05 6.82 22.58
N VAL A 108 19.36 6.71 22.47
CA VAL A 108 20.08 6.29 21.27
C VAL A 108 19.64 4.86 20.94
N GLU A 109 18.98 4.67 19.80
CA GLU A 109 18.63 3.36 19.30
C GLU A 109 19.90 2.63 18.85
N GLU A 110 20.13 1.45 19.41
CA GLU A 110 21.16 0.51 18.96
C GLU A 110 20.77 -0.01 17.57
N THR A 111 21.70 0.09 16.63
CA THR A 111 21.61 -0.51 15.29
C THR A 111 21.45 -2.02 15.42
N VAL A 112 20.27 -2.53 15.08
CA VAL A 112 20.03 -3.97 14.95
C VAL A 112 20.74 -4.43 13.68
N GLU A 113 21.71 -5.35 13.82
CA GLU A 113 22.28 -6.03 12.66
C GLU A 113 21.19 -6.91 12.04
N VAL A 114 20.71 -6.50 10.86
CA VAL A 114 19.72 -7.25 10.08
C VAL A 114 20.36 -8.56 9.65
N THR A 115 19.90 -9.67 10.23
CA THR A 115 20.26 -10.99 9.74
C THR A 115 19.40 -11.31 8.51
N GLY A 116 19.95 -12.04 7.53
CA GLY A 116 19.24 -12.37 6.30
C GLY A 116 17.93 -13.16 6.48
N ASP A 117 17.74 -13.77 7.66
CA ASP A 117 16.51 -14.49 8.01
C ASP A 117 15.33 -13.51 8.27
N ASP A 118 15.57 -12.34 8.89
CA ASP A 118 14.51 -11.36 9.20
C ASP A 118 14.07 -10.57 7.96
N LEU A 119 15.00 -10.25 7.05
CA LEU A 119 14.69 -9.56 5.80
C LEU A 119 13.89 -10.46 4.85
N GLY A 120 14.26 -11.73 4.73
CA GLY A 120 13.55 -12.70 3.89
C GLY A 120 12.12 -12.92 4.37
N GLU A 121 11.90 -12.97 5.69
CA GLU A 121 10.56 -13.07 6.29
C GLU A 121 9.73 -11.80 6.00
N LEU A 122 10.29 -10.61 6.20
CA LEU A 122 9.59 -9.34 5.92
C LEU A 122 9.10 -9.24 4.46
N LEU A 123 9.95 -9.62 3.51
CA LEU A 123 9.65 -9.50 2.07
C LEU A 123 8.69 -10.57 1.55
N SER A 124 8.44 -11.64 2.30
CA SER A 124 7.62 -12.77 1.86
C SER A 124 6.38 -13.04 2.73
N ALA A 125 6.24 -12.39 3.88
CA ALA A 125 5.16 -12.62 4.83
C ALA A 125 4.06 -11.55 4.77
N GLY A 126 2.82 -12.00 5.01
CA GLY A 126 1.65 -11.15 5.16
C GLY A 126 1.16 -10.52 3.86
N ASP A 127 0.34 -9.49 4.00
CA ASP A 127 -0.13 -8.69 2.87
C ASP A 127 1.06 -7.94 2.25
N ARG A 128 1.30 -8.17 0.95
CA ARG A 128 2.35 -7.53 0.14
C ARG A 128 1.78 -6.64 -0.98
N SER A 129 0.48 -6.32 -0.94
CA SER A 129 -0.20 -5.50 -1.96
C SER A 129 0.36 -4.08 -2.01
N LEU A 130 0.57 -3.59 -3.23
CA LEU A 130 0.98 -2.22 -3.55
C LEU A 130 0.01 -1.65 -4.59
N ALA A 131 -0.75 -0.63 -4.23
CA ALA A 131 -1.62 0.05 -5.17
C ALA A 131 -0.86 1.18 -5.89
N ILE A 132 -0.93 1.21 -7.22
CA ILE A 132 -0.28 2.23 -8.05
C ILE A 132 -1.36 2.91 -8.89
N LEU A 133 -1.76 4.11 -8.49
CA LEU A 133 -2.78 4.89 -9.18
C LEU A 133 -2.11 5.85 -10.17
N PHE A 134 -2.70 6.01 -11.36
CA PHE A 134 -2.19 6.97 -12.33
C PHE A 134 -3.22 8.00 -12.82
N GLY A 135 -2.78 9.25 -12.88
CA GLY A 135 -3.44 10.34 -13.60
C GLY A 135 -2.63 10.69 -14.85
N SER A 136 -3.22 10.55 -16.04
CA SER A 136 -2.50 10.62 -17.32
C SER A 136 -3.37 11.12 -18.46
N GLN A 137 -2.90 12.14 -19.19
CA GLN A 137 -3.57 12.56 -20.44
C GLN A 137 -2.98 11.88 -21.68
N SER A 138 -1.66 11.73 -21.74
CA SER A 138 -0.93 11.25 -22.94
C SER A 138 -0.33 9.85 -22.78
N GLY A 139 -0.53 9.19 -21.64
CA GLY A 139 -0.06 7.82 -21.38
C GLY A 139 1.29 7.71 -20.65
N ASN A 140 1.99 8.81 -20.35
CA ASN A 140 3.31 8.75 -19.71
C ASN A 140 3.24 8.20 -18.27
N SER A 141 2.33 8.74 -17.46
CA SER A 141 2.13 8.29 -16.07
C SER A 141 1.62 6.85 -16.01
N GLU A 142 0.74 6.47 -16.94
CA GLU A 142 0.23 5.09 -17.09
C GLU A 142 1.38 4.12 -17.42
N ALA A 143 2.25 4.47 -18.37
CA ALA A 143 3.39 3.65 -18.74
C ALA A 143 4.38 3.46 -17.57
N LEU A 144 4.60 4.52 -16.78
CA LEU A 144 5.41 4.45 -15.56
C LEU A 144 4.75 3.56 -14.50
N ALA A 145 3.44 3.69 -14.27
CA ALA A 145 2.70 2.84 -13.34
C ALA A 145 2.80 1.36 -13.70
N ALA A 146 2.58 1.02 -14.97
CA ALA A 146 2.73 -0.34 -15.49
C ALA A 146 4.18 -0.86 -15.37
N LYS A 147 5.18 0.01 -15.57
CA LYS A 147 6.59 -0.35 -15.38
C LYS A 147 6.88 -0.65 -13.91
N PHE A 148 6.45 0.20 -12.99
CA PHE A 148 6.74 0.03 -11.56
C PHE A 148 5.97 -1.13 -10.93
N SER A 149 4.74 -1.40 -11.36
CA SER A 149 4.02 -2.62 -10.98
C SER A 149 4.81 -3.89 -11.29
N LYS A 150 5.44 -3.96 -12.48
CA LYS A 150 6.31 -5.09 -12.84
C LYS A 150 7.60 -5.16 -12.03
N GLN A 151 8.13 -4.02 -11.61
CA GLN A 151 9.34 -3.96 -10.79
C GLN A 151 9.06 -4.28 -9.31
N ALA A 152 7.82 -4.15 -8.85
CA ALA A 152 7.43 -4.38 -7.47
C ALA A 152 7.79 -5.80 -6.97
N SER A 153 7.74 -6.82 -7.84
CA SER A 153 8.11 -8.19 -7.48
C SER A 153 9.55 -8.32 -6.99
N ASN A 154 10.46 -7.47 -7.48
CA ASN A 154 11.87 -7.47 -7.05
C ASN A 154 12.00 -7.06 -5.57
N TYR A 155 11.00 -6.37 -5.03
CA TYR A 155 10.90 -5.91 -3.65
C TYR A 155 9.97 -6.79 -2.80
N GLY A 156 9.55 -7.96 -3.31
CA GLY A 156 8.55 -8.80 -2.65
C GLY A 156 7.19 -8.11 -2.49
N LEU A 157 6.84 -7.21 -3.42
CA LEU A 157 5.58 -6.48 -3.46
C LEU A 157 4.71 -6.96 -4.62
N GLU A 158 3.39 -6.92 -4.42
CA GLU A 158 2.37 -7.26 -5.40
C GLU A 158 1.75 -5.98 -5.97
N GLY A 159 2.37 -5.43 -7.02
CA GLY A 159 1.95 -4.17 -7.63
C GLY A 159 0.69 -4.30 -8.48
N THR A 160 -0.40 -3.64 -8.09
CA THR A 160 -1.64 -3.52 -8.86
C THR A 160 -1.81 -2.10 -9.39
N VAL A 161 -1.99 -1.97 -10.71
CA VAL A 161 -2.19 -0.66 -11.37
C VAL A 161 -3.67 -0.33 -11.42
N TYR A 162 -4.01 0.89 -11.02
CA TYR A 162 -5.36 1.43 -11.07
C TYR A 162 -5.39 2.69 -11.93
N ASP A 163 -6.29 2.71 -12.91
CA ASP A 163 -6.73 3.98 -13.49
C ASP A 163 -7.46 4.76 -12.39
N MET A 164 -7.21 6.07 -12.30
CA MET A 164 -7.95 6.92 -11.36
C MET A 164 -9.41 7.09 -11.78
N ASP A 165 -9.74 6.88 -13.06
CA ASP A 165 -11.11 6.95 -13.55
C ASP A 165 -11.91 5.76 -13.02
N GLY A 166 -13.04 6.06 -12.37
CA GLY A 166 -13.88 5.05 -11.73
C GLY A 166 -13.29 4.36 -10.50
N PHE A 167 -12.13 4.79 -10.00
CA PHE A 167 -11.55 4.26 -8.77
C PHE A 167 -12.36 4.71 -7.54
N ASP A 168 -12.64 3.79 -6.61
CA ASP A 168 -13.34 4.11 -5.36
C ASP A 168 -12.34 4.64 -4.32
N PHE A 169 -12.42 5.94 -4.02
CA PHE A 169 -11.58 6.59 -3.02
C PHE A 169 -11.66 5.91 -1.65
N ALA A 170 -12.82 5.37 -1.26
CA ALA A 170 -12.99 4.73 0.05
C ALA A 170 -12.13 3.46 0.18
N SER A 171 -11.76 2.82 -0.93
CA SER A 171 -10.87 1.65 -0.89
C SER A 171 -9.45 1.98 -0.43
N LEU A 172 -8.98 3.23 -0.56
CA LEU A 172 -7.63 3.62 -0.15
C LEU A 172 -7.39 3.39 1.35
N SER A 173 -8.40 3.53 2.21
CA SER A 173 -8.22 3.36 3.66
C SER A 173 -7.92 1.92 4.07
N ALA A 174 -8.19 0.94 3.20
CA ALA A 174 -7.84 -0.46 3.41
C ALA A 174 -6.45 -0.81 2.85
N MET A 175 -5.83 0.10 2.09
CA MET A 175 -4.54 -0.13 1.44
C MET A 175 -3.40 0.34 2.34
N LYS A 176 -2.39 -0.49 2.55
CA LYS A 176 -1.21 -0.12 3.34
C LYS A 176 -0.21 0.70 2.55
N ARG A 177 -0.13 0.48 1.24
CA ARG A 177 0.92 1.01 0.36
C ARG A 177 0.31 1.57 -0.91
N VAL A 178 0.49 2.86 -1.13
CA VAL A 178 -0.10 3.58 -2.26
C VAL A 178 0.95 4.44 -2.96
N LEU A 179 1.09 4.27 -4.26
CA LEU A 179 1.87 5.18 -5.11
C LEU A 179 0.93 5.96 -6.02
N ILE A 180 1.13 7.28 -6.08
CA ILE A 180 0.43 8.14 -7.04
C ILE A 180 1.41 8.57 -8.11
N ILE A 181 1.06 8.37 -9.38
CA ILE A 181 1.83 8.86 -10.52
C ILE A 181 0.92 9.74 -11.35
N CYS A 182 1.08 11.06 -11.25
CA CYS A 182 0.14 12.00 -11.84
C CYS A 182 0.86 13.03 -12.70
N SER A 183 0.41 13.18 -13.95
CA SER A 183 0.82 14.30 -14.80
C SER A 183 -0.02 15.54 -14.49
N THR A 184 0.48 16.74 -14.77
CA THR A 184 -0.32 17.97 -14.75
C THR A 184 -0.78 18.32 -16.16
N TRP A 185 -2.02 18.80 -16.30
CA TRP A 185 -2.58 19.21 -17.58
C TRP A 185 -3.06 20.67 -17.56
N GLY A 186 -3.18 21.28 -18.74
CA GLY A 186 -3.70 22.63 -18.88
C GLY A 186 -2.92 23.67 -18.09
N GLU A 187 -3.64 24.41 -17.23
CA GLU A 187 -3.10 25.47 -16.36
C GLU A 187 -3.04 24.97 -14.91
N GLY A 188 -2.35 23.85 -14.67
CA GLY A 188 -2.19 23.28 -13.33
C GLY A 188 -3.29 22.31 -12.90
N GLU A 189 -4.11 21.83 -13.83
CA GLU A 189 -5.26 20.97 -13.56
C GLU A 189 -4.88 19.49 -13.49
N MET A 190 -5.78 18.68 -12.92
CA MET A 190 -5.69 17.23 -12.99
C MET A 190 -5.87 16.76 -14.45
N PRO A 191 -5.27 15.62 -14.83
CA PRO A 191 -5.66 14.92 -16.05
C PRO A 191 -7.13 14.51 -15.99
N ASP A 192 -7.78 14.37 -17.15
CA ASP A 192 -9.22 14.08 -17.23
C ASP A 192 -9.59 12.81 -16.43
N ASN A 193 -8.75 11.77 -16.47
CA ASN A 193 -8.98 10.51 -15.77
C ASN A 193 -8.79 10.59 -14.24
N ALA A 194 -8.26 11.69 -13.71
CA ALA A 194 -8.00 11.87 -12.28
C ALA A 194 -8.94 12.88 -11.61
N GLU A 195 -9.66 13.68 -12.38
CA GLU A 195 -10.43 14.82 -11.88
C GLU A 195 -11.57 14.38 -10.93
N ASP A 196 -12.32 13.34 -11.28
CA ASP A 196 -13.45 12.89 -10.44
C ASP A 196 -12.96 12.36 -9.09
N LEU A 197 -11.89 11.55 -9.09
CA LEU A 197 -11.27 11.04 -7.86
C LEU A 197 -10.71 12.18 -7.00
N TRP A 198 -10.10 13.19 -7.64
CA TRP A 198 -9.60 14.39 -6.95
C TRP A 198 -10.73 15.17 -6.26
N GLN A 199 -11.87 15.36 -6.93
CA GLN A 199 -13.01 16.04 -6.32
C GLN A 199 -13.58 15.31 -5.11
N VAL A 200 -13.46 13.98 -5.05
CA VAL A 200 -13.77 13.17 -3.86
C VAL A 200 -12.71 13.38 -2.79
N ALA A 201 -11.42 13.24 -3.13
CA ALA A 201 -10.30 13.38 -2.20
C ALA A 201 -10.30 14.75 -1.49
N LYS A 202 -10.58 15.84 -2.21
CA LYS A 202 -10.69 17.21 -1.64
C LYS A 202 -11.76 17.37 -0.57
N LYS A 203 -12.81 16.55 -0.62
CA LYS A 203 -13.95 16.61 0.30
C LYS A 203 -13.86 15.56 1.41
N ALA A 204 -12.87 14.67 1.33
CA ALA A 204 -12.64 13.66 2.33
C ALA A 204 -12.25 14.29 3.68
N SER A 205 -12.58 13.58 4.75
CA SER A 205 -12.34 14.05 6.12
C SER A 205 -10.91 13.74 6.55
N ALA A 206 -10.29 14.64 7.31
CA ALA A 206 -8.97 14.38 7.88
C ALA A 206 -8.95 13.07 8.68
N GLY A 207 -7.86 12.31 8.56
CA GLY A 207 -7.70 10.99 9.18
C GLY A 207 -8.35 9.83 8.42
N SER A 208 -9.00 10.08 7.27
CA SER A 208 -9.60 9.00 6.46
C SER A 208 -8.56 8.02 5.89
N LEU A 209 -7.29 8.40 5.83
CA LEU A 209 -6.19 7.59 5.30
C LEU A 209 -5.15 7.24 6.37
N ASN A 210 -5.55 7.23 7.65
CA ASN A 210 -4.67 6.76 8.72
C ASN A 210 -4.21 5.32 8.47
N GLY A 211 -2.91 5.08 8.56
CA GLY A 211 -2.30 3.76 8.29
C GLY A 211 -1.98 3.50 6.81
N VAL A 212 -2.31 4.43 5.92
CA VAL A 212 -1.87 4.39 4.52
C VAL A 212 -0.49 5.03 4.41
N HIS A 213 0.44 4.32 3.81
CA HIS A 213 1.76 4.84 3.45
C HIS A 213 1.80 5.20 1.98
N TYR A 214 2.35 6.37 1.64
CA TYR A 214 2.35 6.84 0.26
C TYR A 214 3.63 7.56 -0.19
N SER A 215 3.77 7.66 -1.51
CA SER A 215 4.68 8.58 -2.18
C SER A 215 4.10 8.98 -3.53
N VAL A 216 4.49 10.16 -4.04
CA VAL A 216 3.96 10.75 -5.27
C VAL A 216 5.07 11.03 -6.27
N LEU A 217 4.88 10.59 -7.51
CA LEU A 217 5.68 11.00 -8.65
C LEU A 217 4.85 11.95 -9.53
N ALA A 218 5.29 13.20 -9.63
CA ALA A 218 4.61 14.22 -10.40
C ALA A 218 5.31 14.42 -11.74
N LEU A 219 4.54 14.45 -12.83
CA LEU A 219 5.05 14.75 -14.17
C LEU A 219 4.52 16.12 -14.62
N GLY A 220 5.40 16.98 -15.11
CA GLY A 220 5.04 18.31 -15.60
C GLY A 220 6.05 18.83 -16.62
N ASP A 221 5.90 20.10 -16.97
CA ASP A 221 6.80 20.82 -17.87
C ASP A 221 7.09 22.19 -17.25
N THR A 222 8.37 22.50 -17.00
CA THR A 222 8.78 23.76 -16.37
C THR A 222 8.53 24.99 -17.25
N SER A 223 8.15 24.79 -18.51
CA SER A 223 7.70 25.86 -19.43
C SER A 223 6.33 26.43 -19.03
N TYR A 224 5.57 25.73 -18.19
CA TYR A 224 4.28 26.17 -17.66
C TYR A 224 4.43 26.79 -16.26
N GLU A 225 3.53 27.73 -15.92
CA GLU A 225 3.59 28.43 -14.64
C GLU A 225 3.35 27.49 -13.44
N LEU A 226 2.41 26.57 -13.58
CA LEU A 226 2.00 25.62 -12.55
C LEU A 226 2.66 24.25 -12.77
N PHE A 227 3.98 24.22 -12.67
CA PHE A 227 4.80 23.01 -12.84
C PHE A 227 4.44 21.94 -11.78
N CYS A 228 4.07 20.74 -12.22
CA CYS A 228 3.72 19.58 -11.37
C CYS A 228 2.60 19.83 -10.34
N GLU A 229 1.71 20.80 -10.60
CA GLU A 229 0.69 21.21 -9.62
C GLU A 229 -0.24 20.08 -9.21
N SER A 230 -0.70 19.25 -10.14
CA SER A 230 -1.56 18.09 -9.82
C SER A 230 -0.90 17.11 -8.86
N GLY A 231 0.39 16.84 -9.02
CA GLY A 231 1.14 15.95 -8.13
C GLY A 231 1.37 16.57 -6.75
N LYS A 232 1.60 17.88 -6.68
CA LYS A 232 1.70 18.63 -5.41
C LYS A 232 0.38 18.58 -4.65
N ASP A 233 -0.73 18.80 -5.37
CA ASP A 233 -2.08 18.71 -4.85
C ASP A 233 -2.37 17.35 -4.22
N TRP A 234 -2.05 16.25 -4.93
CA TRP A 234 -2.19 14.90 -4.40
C TRP A 234 -1.33 14.67 -3.16
N ASP A 235 -0.07 15.07 -3.22
CA ASP A 235 0.89 14.88 -2.14
C ASP A 235 0.47 15.60 -0.86
N GLU A 236 0.07 16.86 -0.95
CA GLU A 236 -0.43 17.60 0.21
C GLU A 236 -1.77 17.08 0.71
N GLN A 237 -2.66 16.65 -0.19
CA GLN A 237 -3.99 16.20 0.19
C GLN A 237 -3.93 14.86 0.93
N LEU A 238 -3.10 13.91 0.49
CA LEU A 238 -2.93 12.64 1.20
C LEU A 238 -2.39 12.84 2.62
N GLU A 239 -1.42 13.74 2.80
CA GLU A 239 -0.91 14.15 4.12
C GLU A 239 -2.01 14.76 5.00
N LYS A 240 -2.81 15.70 4.44
CA LYS A 240 -3.96 16.31 5.13
C LYS A 240 -5.00 15.27 5.57
N LEU A 241 -5.12 14.16 4.83
CA LEU A 241 -6.03 13.07 5.13
C LEU A 241 -5.45 12.01 6.08
N GLY A 242 -4.21 12.20 6.58
CA GLY A 242 -3.60 11.34 7.59
C GLY A 242 -2.74 10.20 7.02
N ALA A 243 -2.53 10.14 5.71
CA ALA A 243 -1.57 9.21 5.13
C ALA A 243 -0.13 9.63 5.48
N THR A 244 0.77 8.66 5.58
CA THR A 244 2.18 8.87 5.92
C THR A 244 3.04 8.89 4.66
N ARG A 245 3.70 10.01 4.39
CA ARG A 245 4.65 10.13 3.27
C ARG A 245 5.95 9.39 3.64
N LEU A 246 6.31 8.35 2.89
CA LEU A 246 7.55 7.60 3.13
C LEU A 246 8.74 8.15 2.34
N VAL A 247 8.48 8.59 1.11
CA VAL A 247 9.49 9.19 0.23
C VAL A 247 8.93 10.48 -0.31
N ASP A 248 9.74 11.53 -0.25
CA ASP A 248 9.39 12.86 -0.75
C ASP A 248 8.94 12.81 -2.21
N ARG A 249 7.93 13.62 -2.51
CA ARG A 249 7.44 13.78 -3.89
C ARG A 249 8.58 14.24 -4.79
N VAL A 250 8.67 13.63 -5.96
CA VAL A 250 9.59 14.06 -7.02
C VAL A 250 8.82 14.72 -8.14
N ASP A 251 9.22 15.96 -8.47
CA ASP A 251 8.66 16.75 -9.56
C ASP A 251 9.54 16.57 -10.81
N CYS A 252 9.04 15.80 -11.78
CA CYS A 252 9.73 15.49 -13.02
C CYS A 252 9.34 16.47 -14.14
N ASP A 253 10.35 17.00 -14.84
CA ASP A 253 10.18 17.73 -16.10
C ASP A 253 10.01 16.75 -17.30
N VAL A 254 9.97 17.27 -18.54
CA VAL A 254 9.74 16.48 -19.77
C VAL A 254 10.69 15.27 -19.90
N ASP A 255 11.95 15.41 -19.50
CA ASP A 255 12.96 14.34 -19.48
C ASP A 255 12.88 13.49 -18.19
N TYR A 256 11.67 13.02 -17.85
CA TYR A 256 11.33 12.44 -16.54
C TYR A 256 12.00 11.09 -16.23
N GLU A 257 12.49 10.35 -17.23
CA GLU A 257 12.83 8.93 -17.10
C GLU A 257 13.86 8.63 -16.00
N SER A 258 14.89 9.46 -15.89
CA SER A 258 15.97 9.28 -14.92
C SER A 258 15.52 9.58 -13.48
N MET A 259 14.78 10.68 -13.30
CA MET A 259 14.24 11.09 -12.01
C MET A 259 13.17 10.11 -11.53
N ALA A 260 12.29 9.66 -12.44
CA ALA A 260 11.28 8.65 -12.16
C ALA A 260 11.91 7.31 -11.74
N ALA A 261 13.00 6.89 -12.40
CA ALA A 261 13.72 5.67 -12.02
C ALA A 261 14.37 5.79 -10.63
N ALA A 262 15.01 6.92 -10.32
CA ALA A 262 15.60 7.16 -9.01
C ALA A 262 14.54 7.16 -7.90
N TRP A 263 13.44 7.89 -8.11
CA TRP A 263 12.29 7.89 -7.20
C TRP A 263 11.75 6.48 -6.97
N ALA A 264 11.61 5.68 -8.02
CA ALA A 264 11.04 4.34 -7.91
C ALA A 264 11.92 3.40 -7.07
N LEU A 265 13.25 3.52 -7.15
CA LEU A 265 14.17 2.76 -6.28
C LEU A 265 13.93 3.07 -4.80
N ASP A 266 13.81 4.36 -4.48
CA ASP A 266 13.57 4.80 -3.10
C ASP A 266 12.16 4.44 -2.62
N ALA A 267 11.14 4.73 -3.43
CA ALA A 267 9.74 4.52 -3.10
C ALA A 267 9.41 3.03 -2.93
N MET A 268 9.85 2.16 -3.84
CA MET A 268 9.57 0.73 -3.73
C MET A 268 10.29 0.09 -2.54
N ALA A 269 11.53 0.50 -2.24
CA ALA A 269 12.24 0.03 -1.05
C ALA A 269 11.52 0.43 0.24
N ALA A 270 11.09 1.70 0.33
CA ALA A 270 10.34 2.18 1.48
C ALA A 270 8.98 1.48 1.62
N MET A 271 8.26 1.26 0.51
CA MET A 271 7.02 0.48 0.53
C MET A 271 7.26 -0.96 0.98
N ALA A 272 8.37 -1.59 0.59
CA ALA A 272 8.68 -2.95 0.99
C ALA A 272 9.03 -3.08 2.47
N ALA A 273 9.54 -2.01 3.08
CA ALA A 273 9.77 -1.90 4.53
C ALA A 273 8.47 -1.72 5.34
N VAL A 274 7.32 -1.55 4.70
CA VAL A 274 6.02 -1.68 5.36
C VAL A 274 5.65 -3.16 5.44
N ASP A 275 5.46 -3.66 6.65
CA ASP A 275 5.09 -5.06 6.87
C ASP A 275 3.61 -5.35 6.55
N GLY A 276 3.23 -6.63 6.64
CA GLY A 276 1.86 -7.08 6.42
C GLY A 276 0.83 -6.53 7.42
N THR A 277 1.25 -5.88 8.50
CA THR A 277 0.38 -5.23 9.50
C THR A 277 0.24 -3.73 9.26
N GLY A 278 1.10 -3.13 8.43
CA GLY A 278 1.11 -1.70 8.12
C GLY A 278 2.11 -0.90 8.94
N VAL A 279 3.00 -1.56 9.70
CA VAL A 279 4.10 -0.91 10.41
C VAL A 279 5.26 -0.69 9.44
N PHE A 280 5.81 0.53 9.45
CA PHE A 280 6.98 0.90 8.65
C PHE A 280 8.26 0.71 9.45
N HIS A 281 9.19 -0.08 8.91
CA HIS A 281 10.50 -0.38 9.50
C HIS A 281 11.59 0.42 8.79
N GLU A 282 11.83 1.66 9.23
CA GLU A 282 12.75 2.61 8.56
C GLU A 282 14.19 2.07 8.44
N ASP A 283 14.65 1.34 9.46
CA ASP A 283 15.96 0.70 9.53
C ASP A 283 16.17 -0.39 8.46
N MET A 284 15.08 -0.95 7.91
CA MET A 284 15.13 -1.98 6.89
C MET A 284 15.25 -1.44 5.46
N VAL A 285 15.04 -0.14 5.25
CA VAL A 285 14.98 0.46 3.90
C VAL A 285 16.31 0.30 3.15
N ASP A 286 17.43 0.60 3.80
CA ASP A 286 18.75 0.49 3.17
C ASP A 286 19.13 -0.97 2.90
N ALA A 287 18.80 -1.89 3.80
CA ALA A 287 19.00 -3.32 3.60
C ALA A 287 18.20 -3.84 2.39
N ILE A 288 16.96 -3.38 2.21
CA ILE A 288 16.14 -3.72 1.04
C ILE A 288 16.76 -3.16 -0.25
N LYS A 289 17.27 -1.92 -0.24
CA LYS A 289 17.95 -1.34 -1.41
C LYS A 289 19.18 -2.14 -1.81
N GLU A 290 19.99 -2.55 -0.83
CA GLU A 290 21.17 -3.39 -1.07
C GLU A 290 20.79 -4.78 -1.60
N TYR A 291 19.76 -5.39 -1.04
CA TYR A 291 19.24 -6.68 -1.51
C TYR A 291 18.79 -6.62 -2.97
N VAL A 292 18.02 -5.61 -3.35
CA VAL A 292 17.52 -5.45 -4.72
C VAL A 292 18.65 -5.08 -5.70
N ALA A 293 19.63 -4.27 -5.26
CA ALA A 293 20.79 -3.93 -6.06
C ALA A 293 21.72 -5.14 -6.30
N GLY A 294 21.79 -6.08 -5.35
CA GLY A 294 22.51 -7.35 -5.47
C GLY A 294 21.70 -8.45 -6.18
N GLY A 295 20.39 -8.24 -6.36
CA GLY A 295 19.43 -9.17 -6.95
C GLY A 295 19.17 -8.97 -8.44
N ASP A 296 20.13 -8.47 -9.23
CA ASP A 296 20.08 -8.58 -10.71
C ASP A 296 20.23 -10.06 -11.13
N GLU A 297 19.34 -10.93 -10.63
CA GLU A 297 19.11 -12.24 -11.21
C GLU A 297 18.46 -12.00 -12.57
N GLY A 298 19.29 -12.20 -13.60
CA GLY A 298 19.07 -11.74 -14.94
C GLY A 298 17.73 -12.14 -15.55
N ALA A 299 17.31 -11.33 -16.52
CA ALA A 299 16.14 -11.51 -17.37
C ALA A 299 15.69 -12.97 -17.53
N ASP A 300 14.51 -13.25 -16.99
CA ASP A 300 13.85 -14.54 -17.05
C ASP A 300 13.55 -14.89 -18.52
N GLY A 301 14.45 -15.66 -19.13
CA GLY A 301 14.21 -16.29 -20.41
C GLY A 301 13.25 -17.46 -20.21
N GLU A 302 12.29 -17.62 -21.10
CA GLU A 302 11.20 -18.63 -21.12
C GLU A 302 11.64 -20.10 -20.92
N ASP A 303 12.95 -20.37 -20.85
CA ASP A 303 13.56 -21.69 -20.76
C ASP A 303 14.13 -22.03 -19.36
N GLY A 304 13.94 -21.18 -18.34
CA GLY A 304 14.37 -21.46 -16.96
C GLY A 304 15.88 -21.62 -16.79
N PHE A 305 16.67 -20.96 -17.66
CA PHE A 305 18.12 -20.92 -17.56
C PHE A 305 18.55 -19.65 -16.83
N ILE A 306 18.87 -19.79 -15.55
CA ILE A 306 19.45 -18.71 -14.74
C ILE A 306 20.94 -18.61 -15.09
N VAL A 307 21.35 -17.47 -15.65
CA VAL A 307 22.78 -17.16 -15.84
C VAL A 307 23.33 -16.80 -14.46
N PRO A 308 24.28 -17.57 -13.90
CA PRO A 308 24.85 -17.22 -12.60
C PRO A 308 25.64 -15.91 -12.72
N ASP A 309 25.40 -15.00 -11.78
CA ASP A 309 26.24 -13.82 -11.63
C ASP A 309 27.62 -14.25 -11.14
N ILE A 310 28.64 -14.00 -11.96
CA ILE A 310 30.03 -14.26 -11.61
C ILE A 310 30.58 -12.95 -11.08
N THR A 311 30.35 -12.70 -9.80
CA THR A 311 31.06 -11.65 -9.08
C THR A 311 32.48 -12.11 -8.79
N ALA A 312 33.46 -11.38 -9.35
CA ALA A 312 34.86 -11.55 -9.02
C ALA A 312 35.35 -10.24 -8.41
N GLU A 313 36.00 -10.31 -7.25
CA GLU A 313 36.67 -9.15 -6.67
C GLU A 313 37.64 -8.54 -7.70
N SER A 314 37.71 -7.21 -7.74
CA SER A 314 38.63 -6.52 -8.65
C SER A 314 40.07 -6.94 -8.32
N ILE A 315 40.66 -7.75 -9.19
CA ILE A 315 42.06 -8.15 -9.06
C ILE A 315 42.92 -6.98 -9.52
N GLN A 316 43.66 -6.36 -8.58
CA GLN A 316 44.70 -5.40 -8.93
C GLN A 316 45.86 -6.15 -9.59
N ALA A 317 46.11 -5.85 -10.86
CA ALA A 317 47.27 -6.36 -11.59
C ALA A 317 48.27 -5.23 -11.79
N GLU A 318 49.49 -5.41 -11.26
CA GLU A 318 50.62 -4.51 -11.52
C GLU A 318 51.42 -5.08 -12.71
N ILE A 319 51.53 -4.30 -13.79
CA ILE A 319 52.24 -4.71 -15.00
C ILE A 319 53.58 -3.99 -15.04
N SER A 320 54.67 -4.71 -14.80
CA SER A 320 56.01 -4.19 -15.03
C SER A 320 56.51 -4.56 -16.43
N ILE A 321 56.98 -3.58 -17.20
CA ILE A 321 57.58 -3.82 -18.52
C ILE A 321 59.10 -3.93 -18.36
N PHE A 322 59.65 -5.10 -18.71
CA PHE A 322 61.09 -5.28 -18.78
C PHE A 322 61.66 -4.65 -20.06
N ARG A 323 62.63 -3.76 -19.89
CA ARG A 323 63.41 -3.19 -20.99
C ARG A 323 64.83 -3.71 -20.95
N TYR A 324 65.34 -4.08 -22.13
CA TYR A 324 66.72 -4.44 -22.35
C TYR A 324 67.29 -3.63 -23.51
N ASP A 325 68.40 -2.94 -23.26
CA ASP A 325 69.19 -2.26 -24.29
C ASP A 325 70.35 -3.18 -24.72
N PRO A 326 70.34 -3.71 -25.95
CA PRO A 326 71.37 -4.62 -26.43
C PRO A 326 72.70 -3.93 -26.78
N GLU A 327 72.73 -2.60 -26.95
CA GLU A 327 73.96 -1.86 -27.25
C GLU A 327 74.70 -1.50 -25.95
N ALA A 328 73.96 -1.04 -24.94
CA ALA A 328 74.51 -0.72 -23.63
C ALA A 328 74.65 -1.94 -22.70
N THR A 329 74.04 -3.08 -23.04
CA THR A 329 73.95 -4.29 -22.19
C THR A 329 73.33 -3.98 -20.82
N THR A 330 72.37 -3.07 -20.77
CA THR A 330 71.70 -2.65 -19.52
C THR A 330 70.25 -3.12 -19.51
N THR A 331 69.75 -3.49 -18.33
CA THR A 331 68.36 -3.87 -18.10
C THR A 331 67.66 -2.88 -17.17
N GLY A 332 66.35 -2.75 -17.31
CA GLY A 332 65.50 -1.94 -16.43
C GLY A 332 64.07 -2.47 -16.37
N LEU A 333 63.32 -2.02 -15.37
CA LEU A 333 61.90 -2.29 -15.21
C LEU A 333 61.18 -0.95 -15.15
N ASP A 334 60.14 -0.77 -15.97
CA ASP A 334 59.18 0.31 -15.80
C ASP A 334 57.94 -0.27 -15.11
N THR A 335 57.59 0.28 -13.96
CA THR A 335 56.33 0.05 -13.24
C THR A 335 55.28 1.05 -13.69
#